data_AF-A0A953M4C4-F1
#
_entry.id   AF-A0A953M4C4-F1
#
_cell.length_a   1.000
_cell.length_b   1.000
_cell.length_c   1.000
_cell.angle_alpha   90.00
_cell.angle_beta   90.00
_cell.angle_gamma   90.00
#
_symmetry.space_group_name_H-M   'P 1'
#
loop_
_entity.id
_entity.type
_entity.pdbx_description
1 polymer ?
#
loop_
_entity_poly.entity_id
_entity_poly.type
_entity_poly.pdbx_seq_one_letter_code
_entity_poly.pdbx_strand_id
1 'polypeptide(L)'
;TGMIAQDVERVFPDWVGEDADGFKTLTVIGFEGLVVEAMRELREEKDAEIARIRADNASLRGRLAAVERAVALIAVARNKETTE
;
A
#
# COMPACT_ATOMS: atom_id res chain seq x y z
N THR A 1 0.15 6.33 -21.82
CA THR A 1 1.39 6.84 -21.19
C THR A 1 2.51 5.89 -21.55
N GLY A 2 3.67 6.39 -21.95
CA GLY A 2 4.82 5.59 -22.39
C GLY A 2 6.13 6.26 -21.95
N MET A 3 7.26 5.60 -22.22
CA MET A 3 8.59 6.12 -21.89
C MET A 3 9.22 6.82 -23.10
N ILE A 4 10.03 7.83 -22.85
CA ILE A 4 10.82 8.55 -23.86
C ILE A 4 12.23 7.95 -23.87
N ALA A 5 12.73 7.50 -25.03
CA ALA A 5 14.02 6.83 -25.14
C ALA A 5 15.18 7.67 -24.59
N GLN A 6 15.16 8.98 -24.81
CA GLN A 6 16.17 9.93 -24.34
C GLN A 6 16.19 10.07 -22.81
N ASP A 7 15.03 9.98 -22.17
CA ASP A 7 14.94 10.04 -20.71
C ASP A 7 15.45 8.73 -20.08
N VAL A 8 15.11 7.59 -20.70
CA VAL A 8 15.55 6.26 -20.27
C VAL A 8 17.06 6.09 -20.48
N GLU A 9 17.62 6.57 -21.58
CA GLU A 9 19.06 6.47 -21.88
C GLU A 9 19.95 7.05 -20.77
N ARG A 10 19.47 8.09 -20.08
CA ARG A 10 20.22 8.73 -18.97
C ARG A 10 20.37 7.82 -17.75
N VAL A 11 19.51 6.81 -17.62
CA VAL A 11 19.44 5.91 -16.47
C VAL A 11 19.82 4.47 -16.85
N PHE A 12 19.38 4.03 -18.03
CA PHE A 12 19.59 2.70 -18.60
C PHE A 12 20.03 2.81 -20.07
N PRO A 13 21.28 3.23 -20.34
CA PRO A 13 21.77 3.44 -21.71
C PRO A 13 21.75 2.16 -22.55
N ASP A 14 21.97 1.00 -21.92
CA ASP A 14 21.96 -0.31 -22.58
C ASP A 14 20.57 -0.75 -23.09
N TRP A 15 19.51 -0.04 -22.68
CA TRP A 15 18.13 -0.29 -23.12
C TRP A 15 17.75 0.51 -24.36
N VAL A 16 18.67 1.32 -24.89
CA VAL A 16 18.43 2.20 -26.03
C VAL A 16 19.31 1.80 -27.21
N GLY A 17 18.67 1.47 -28.33
CA GLY A 17 19.32 1.23 -29.62
C GLY A 17 19.04 2.36 -30.60
N GLU A 18 19.62 2.27 -31.80
CA GLU A 18 19.30 3.13 -32.93
C GLU A 18 18.72 2.29 -34.07
N ASP A 19 17.68 2.79 -34.75
CA ASP A 19 17.16 2.16 -35.95
C ASP A 19 17.97 2.55 -37.21
N ALA A 20 17.57 2.04 -38.37
CA ALA A 20 18.26 2.27 -39.63
C ALA A 20 18.27 3.75 -40.07
N ASP A 21 17.36 4.57 -39.53
CA ASP A 21 17.23 5.99 -39.81
C ASP A 21 17.90 6.86 -38.73
N GLY A 22 18.53 6.23 -37.72
CA GLY A 22 19.25 6.90 -36.63
C GLY A 22 18.35 7.39 -35.50
N PHE A 23 17.10 6.92 -35.41
CA PHE A 23 16.23 7.25 -34.28
C PHE A 23 16.49 6.32 -33.09
N LYS A 24 16.44 6.89 -31.89
CA LYS A 24 16.58 6.12 -30.64
C LYS A 24 15.35 5.26 -30.41
N THR A 25 15.57 3.96 -30.19
CA THR A 25 14.55 2.95 -29.92
C THR A 25 14.79 2.29 -28.58
N LEU A 26 13.73 1.83 -27.91
CA LEU A 26 13.84 1.10 -26.65
C LEU A 26 13.81 -0.40 -26.92
N THR A 27 14.86 -1.10 -26.51
CA THR A 27 14.87 -2.56 -26.40
C THR A 27 14.30 -2.95 -25.04
N VAL A 28 13.11 -3.55 -25.03
CA VAL A 28 12.37 -3.88 -23.80
C VAL A 28 12.99 -5.07 -23.04
N ILE A 29 14.03 -5.70 -23.58
CA ILE A 29 14.63 -6.92 -23.02
C ILE A 29 15.19 -6.64 -21.62
N GLY A 30 14.54 -7.20 -20.59
CA GLY A 30 14.95 -7.06 -19.18
C GLY A 30 14.09 -6.10 -18.37
N PHE A 31 13.27 -5.27 -19.03
CA PHE A 31 12.27 -4.45 -18.37
C PHE A 31 11.20 -5.31 -17.70
N GLU A 32 10.78 -6.42 -18.32
CA GLU A 32 9.76 -7.30 -17.75
C GLU A 32 10.25 -7.92 -16.43
N GLY A 33 11.54 -8.25 -16.33
CA GLY A 33 12.15 -8.74 -15.09
C GLY A 33 12.13 -7.69 -13.99
N LEU A 34 12.52 -6.45 -14.30
CA LEU A 34 12.48 -5.34 -13.35
C LEU A 34 11.05 -5.04 -12.89
N VAL A 35 10.08 -5.06 -13.80
CA VAL A 35 8.67 -4.85 -13.47
C VAL A 35 8.13 -5.98 -12.60
N VAL A 36 8.47 -7.24 -12.89
CA VAL A 36 8.06 -8.38 -12.05
C VAL A 36 8.59 -8.25 -10.63
N GLU A 37 9.86 -7.88 -10.46
CA GLU A 37 10.45 -7.69 -9.14
C GLU A 37 9.87 -6.46 -8.42
N ALA A 38 9.69 -5.33 -9.12
CA ALA A 38 9.02 -4.16 -8.54
C ALA A 38 7.58 -4.47 -8.10
N MET A 39 6.84 -5.25 -8.88
CA MET A 39 5.48 -5.69 -8.53
C MET A 39 5.47 -6.70 -7.38
N ARG A 40 6.53 -7.52 -7.24
CA ARG A 40 6.70 -8.42 -6.09
C ARG A 40 6.94 -7.63 -4.82
N GLU A 41 7.91 -6.72 -4.83
CA GLU A 41 8.22 -5.83 -3.70
C GLU A 41 6.99 -5.01 -3.30
N LEU A 42 6.31 -4.39 -4.26
CA LEU A 42 5.09 -3.62 -4.00
C LEU A 42 3.99 -4.48 -3.36
N ARG A 43 3.83 -5.73 -3.81
CA ARG A 43 2.85 -6.65 -3.20
C ARG A 43 3.23 -6.96 -1.75
N GLU A 44 4.49 -7.27 -1.48
CA GLU A 44 4.97 -7.57 -0.13
C GLU A 44 4.79 -6.39 0.82
N GLU A 45 5.13 -5.17 0.39
CA GLU A 45 4.89 -3.94 1.15
C GLU A 45 3.41 -3.73 1.45
N LYS A 46 2.54 -3.92 0.44
CA LYS A 46 1.10 -3.72 0.60
C LYS A 46 0.46 -4.78 1.47
N ASP A 47 0.89 -6.02 1.37
CA ASP A 47 0.41 -7.10 2.23
C ASP A 47 0.79 -6.83 3.70
N ALA A 48 2.03 -6.38 3.94
CA ALA A 48 2.47 -5.98 5.28
C ALA A 48 1.69 -4.77 5.83
N GLU A 49 1.45 -3.76 5.00
CA GLU A 49 0.65 -2.58 5.36
C GLU A 49 -0.80 -2.96 5.71
N ILE A 50 -1.43 -3.80 4.87
CA ILE A 50 -2.79 -4.29 5.10
C ILE A 50 -2.87 -5.11 6.39
N ALA A 51 -1.89 -5.98 6.65
CA ALA A 51 -1.84 -6.78 7.87
C ALA A 51 -1.76 -5.89 9.11
N ARG A 52 -0.91 -4.86 9.10
CA ARG A 52 -0.79 -3.87 10.18
C ARG A 52 -2.11 -3.12 10.40
N ILE A 53 -2.71 -2.58 9.33
CA ILE A 53 -3.97 -1.82 9.43
C ILE A 53 -5.09 -2.72 9.99
N ARG A 54 -5.16 -3.98 9.58
CA ARG A 54 -6.16 -4.93 10.11
C ARG A 54 -5.95 -5.20 11.61
N ALA A 55 -4.71 -5.37 12.05
CA ALA A 55 -4.39 -5.55 13.46
C ALA A 55 -4.77 -4.32 14.30
N ASP A 56 -4.42 -3.13 13.82
CA ASP A 56 -4.76 -1.87 14.48
C ASP A 56 -6.28 -1.67 14.55
N ASN A 57 -6.99 -1.96 13.46
CA ASN A 57 -8.45 -1.86 13.42
C ASN A 57 -9.12 -2.83 14.40
N ALA A 58 -8.63 -4.07 14.49
CA ALA A 58 -9.13 -5.04 15.46
C ALA A 58 -8.89 -4.57 16.91
N SER A 59 -7.71 -4.03 17.21
CA SER A 59 -7.37 -3.47 18.51
C SER A 59 -8.28 -2.29 18.89
N LEU A 60 -8.45 -1.34 17.96
CA LEU A 60 -9.33 -0.18 18.16
C LEU A 60 -10.79 -0.57 18.37
N ARG A 61 -11.30 -1.53 17.59
CA ARG A 61 -12.65 -2.07 17.77
C ARG A 61 -12.81 -2.75 19.14
N GLY A 62 -11.79 -3.49 19.59
CA GLY A 62 -11.79 -4.08 20.93
C GLY A 62 -11.87 -3.03 22.05
N ARG A 63 -11.08 -1.95 21.92
CA ARG A 63 -11.11 -0.82 22.86
C ARG A 63 -12.46 -0.10 22.85
N LEU A 64 -13.03 0.13 21.66
CA LEU A 64 -14.34 0.75 21.52
C LEU A 64 -15.41 -0.09 22.23
N ALA A 65 -15.46 -1.39 21.99
CA ALA A 65 -16.42 -2.29 22.63
C ALA A 65 -16.26 -2.36 24.16
N ALA A 66 -15.04 -2.17 24.68
CA ALA A 66 -14.80 -2.10 26.11
C ALA A 66 -15.31 -0.78 26.72
N VAL A 67 -15.05 0.34 26.03
CA VAL A 67 -15.55 1.66 26.44
C VAL A 67 -17.08 1.71 26.39
N GLU A 68 -17.69 1.22 25.32
CA GLU A 68 -19.15 1.14 25.18
C GLU A 68 -19.79 0.34 26.34
N ARG A 69 -19.18 -0.79 26.72
CA ARG A 69 -19.61 -1.57 27.87
C ARG A 69 -19.49 -0.81 29.18
N ALA A 70 -18.36 -0.14 29.42
CA ALA A 70 -18.16 0.65 30.63
C ALA A 70 -19.18 1.79 30.75
N VAL A 71 -19.44 2.49 29.64
CA VAL A 71 -20.45 3.56 29.58
C VAL A 71 -21.85 3.02 29.88
N ALA A 72 -22.22 1.87 29.30
CA ALA A 72 -23.50 1.23 29.57
C ALA A 72 -23.67 0.84 31.06
N LEU A 73 -22.63 0.28 31.68
CA LEU A 73 -22.65 -0.08 33.10
C LEU A 73 -22.83 1.15 34.00
N ILE A 74 -22.12 2.24 33.72
CA ILE A 74 -22.25 3.50 34.47
C ILE A 74 -23.67 4.07 34.32
N ALA A 75 -24.24 4.04 33.11
CA ALA A 75 -25.59 4.52 32.88
C ALA A 75 -26.63 3.71 33.67
N VAL A 76 -26.48 2.38 33.74
CA VAL A 76 -27.36 1.51 34.53
C VAL A 76 -27.20 1.77 36.03
N ALA A 77 -25.98 1.93 36.54
CA ALA A 77 -25.72 2.20 37.95
C ALA A 77 -26.38 3.52 38.39
N ARG A 78 -26.21 4.59 37.59
CA ARG A 78 -26.83 5.90 37.86
C ARG A 78 -28.36 5.84 37.92
N ASN A 79 -28.99 5.05 37.04
CA ASN A 79 -30.45 4.92 37.03
C ASN A 79 -30.98 4.20 38.29
N LYS A 80 -30.22 3.25 38.86
CA LYS A 80 -30.62 2.57 40.11
C LYS A 80 -30.60 3.53 41.30
N GLU A 81 -29.57 4.38 41.42
CA GLU A 81 -29.46 5.38 42.50
C GLU A 81 -30.55 6.46 42.47
N THR A 82 -31.19 6.69 41.31
CA THR A 82 -32.25 7.72 41.19
C THR A 82 -33.65 7.18 41.53
N THR A 83 -33.80 5.86 41.67
CA THR A 83 -35.11 5.19 41.86
C THR A 83 -35.32 4.70 43.30
N GLU A 84 -34.34 4.93 44.19
CA GLU A 84 -34.36 4.61 45.63
C GLU A 84 -34.42 5.91 46.45
#